data_AF-A0A521VCR3-F1
#
_entry.id   AF-A0A521VCR3-F1
#
_cell.length_a   1.000
_cell.length_b   1.000
_cell.length_c   1.000
_cell.angle_alpha   90.00
_cell.angle_beta   90.00
_cell.angle_gamma   90.00
#
_symmetry.space_group_name_H-M   'P 1'
#
loop_
_entity.id
_entity.type
_entity.pdbx_description
1 polymer ?
#
loop_
_entity_poly.entity_id
_entity_poly.type
_entity_poly.pdbx_seq_one_letter_code
_entity_poly.pdbx_strand_id
1 'polypeptide(L)'
;MPNVTVDPGRMTCSPDPAPADQGQPTLFTFTLVNPAQWDWAGASPVVVTGGTQQFPCASYIDSRTNKVVLFDKNTDGSPTQYKYTVTATNKSTGSPVTIDPMIQNQ
;
A
#
# COMPACT_ATOMS: atom_id res chain seq x y z
N MET A 1 0.72 -13.23 -3.60
CA MET A 1 1.06 -11.88 -3.10
C MET A 1 0.23 -10.89 -3.89
N PRO A 2 -0.80 -10.28 -3.28
CA PRO A 2 -1.59 -9.26 -3.94
C PRO A 2 -0.71 -8.10 -4.42
N ASN A 3 -0.87 -7.69 -5.69
CA ASN A 3 -0.18 -6.54 -6.23
C ASN A 3 -1.15 -5.38 -6.40
N VAL A 4 -0.78 -4.22 -5.86
CA VAL A 4 -1.52 -2.98 -6.02
C VAL A 4 -0.72 -2.04 -6.90
N THR A 5 -1.32 -1.65 -8.02
CA THR A 5 -0.77 -0.62 -8.90
C THR A 5 -1.18 0.75 -8.36
N VAL A 6 -0.23 1.67 -8.24
CA VAL A 6 -0.42 3.03 -7.72
C VAL A 6 -0.16 4.02 -8.85
N ASP A 7 -1.16 4.83 -9.17
CA ASP A 7 -1.05 5.93 -10.14
C ASP A 7 -1.32 7.28 -9.44
N PRO A 8 -0.26 7.94 -8.94
CA PRO A 8 -0.40 9.25 -8.32
C PRO A 8 -0.87 10.35 -9.28
N GLY A 9 -0.66 10.17 -10.60
CA GLY A 9 -1.15 11.11 -11.60
C GLY A 9 -2.66 11.03 -11.81
N ARG A 10 -3.27 9.89 -11.49
CA ARG A 10 -4.72 9.66 -11.56
C ARG A 10 -5.40 9.56 -10.20
N MET A 11 -4.63 9.64 -9.10
CA MET A 11 -5.13 9.47 -7.73
C MET A 11 -5.82 8.12 -7.52
N THR A 12 -5.28 7.04 -8.09
CA THR A 12 -5.89 5.71 -7.99
C THR A 12 -4.92 4.64 -7.51
N CYS A 13 -5.48 3.66 -6.81
CA CYS A 13 -4.89 2.36 -6.57
C CYS A 13 -5.75 1.28 -7.28
N SER A 14 -5.12 0.22 -7.78
CA SER A 14 -5.83 -0.88 -8.41
C SER A 14 -5.16 -2.22 -8.11
N PRO A 15 -5.88 -3.21 -7.56
CA PRO A 15 -7.29 -3.15 -7.19
C PRO A 15 -7.55 -2.26 -5.96
N ASP A 16 -8.78 -1.72 -5.88
CA ASP A 16 -9.32 -1.03 -4.70
C ASP A 16 -10.79 -1.46 -4.50
N PRO A 17 -11.14 -2.20 -3.41
CA PRO A 17 -10.25 -2.60 -2.34
C PRO A 17 -9.20 -3.64 -2.79
N ALA A 18 -8.02 -3.58 -2.19
CA ALA A 18 -6.99 -4.58 -2.36
C ALA A 18 -7.38 -5.86 -1.59
N PRO A 19 -7.51 -7.02 -2.25
CA PRO A 19 -7.96 -8.24 -1.60
C PRO A 19 -6.83 -8.91 -0.79
N ALA A 20 -7.16 -9.40 0.40
CA ALA A 20 -6.31 -10.27 1.24
C ALA A 20 -7.03 -11.59 1.54
N ASP A 21 -6.34 -12.72 1.42
CA ASP A 21 -6.92 -14.07 1.61
C ASP A 21 -7.05 -14.40 3.11
N GLN A 22 -8.27 -14.38 3.66
CA GLN A 22 -8.52 -14.48 5.11
C GLN A 22 -7.78 -15.63 5.78
N GLY A 23 -7.30 -15.36 7.00
CA GLY A 23 -6.73 -16.37 7.88
C GLY A 23 -5.30 -16.77 7.50
N GLN A 24 -4.72 -16.18 6.46
CA GLN A 24 -3.35 -16.43 6.02
C GLN A 24 -2.55 -15.12 5.93
N PRO A 25 -1.37 -15.05 6.59
CA PRO A 25 -0.50 -13.90 6.48
C PRO A 25 -0.22 -13.54 5.02
N THR A 26 -0.44 -12.27 4.68
CA THR A 26 -0.42 -11.76 3.32
C THR A 26 0.62 -10.65 3.19
N LEU A 27 1.41 -10.70 2.11
CA LEU A 27 2.30 -9.62 1.71
C LEU A 27 1.71 -8.90 0.51
N PHE A 28 1.34 -7.64 0.72
CA PHE A 28 0.95 -6.72 -0.34
C PHE A 28 2.20 -6.11 -0.96
N THR A 29 2.19 -5.97 -2.28
CA THR A 29 3.24 -5.27 -3.01
C THR A 29 2.65 -4.12 -3.81
N PHE A 30 3.15 -2.91 -3.62
CA PHE A 30 2.71 -1.72 -4.34
C PHE A 30 3.72 -1.33 -5.43
N THR A 31 3.22 -1.04 -6.63
CA THR A 31 4.03 -0.69 -7.80
C THR A 31 3.58 0.66 -8.36
N LEU A 32 4.49 1.60 -8.59
CA LEU A 32 4.18 2.85 -9.31
C LEU A 32 4.00 2.60 -10.82
N VAL A 33 2.96 3.17 -11.43
CA VAL A 33 2.76 3.11 -12.90
C VAL A 33 3.85 3.88 -13.67
N ASN A 34 4.35 4.98 -13.11
CA ASN A 34 5.33 5.83 -13.77
C ASN A 34 6.49 6.22 -12.83
N PRO A 35 7.40 5.28 -12.52
CA PRO A 35 8.52 5.52 -11.60
C PRO A 35 9.56 6.51 -12.15
N ALA A 36 9.46 6.91 -13.43
CA ALA A 36 10.28 7.99 -13.98
C ALA A 36 9.80 9.38 -13.54
N GLN A 37 8.52 9.52 -13.16
CA GLN A 37 7.92 10.79 -12.71
C GLN A 37 7.66 10.84 -11.20
N TRP A 38 7.54 9.68 -10.56
CA TRP A 38 7.13 9.55 -9.17
C TRP A 38 8.12 8.71 -8.36
N ASP A 39 8.36 9.11 -7.12
CA ASP A 39 9.05 8.30 -6.10
C ASP A 39 8.09 8.01 -4.94
N TRP A 40 8.39 6.97 -4.17
CA TRP A 40 7.74 6.74 -2.89
C TRP A 40 8.15 7.81 -1.86
N ALA A 41 7.23 8.27 -1.03
CA ALA A 41 7.52 9.29 -0.03
C ALA A 41 7.92 8.66 1.32
N GLY A 42 9.09 9.03 1.82
CA GLY A 42 9.57 8.59 3.14
C GLY A 42 9.95 7.10 3.21
N ALA A 43 10.19 6.61 4.43
CA ALA A 43 10.61 5.23 4.68
C ALA A 43 9.43 4.23 4.70
N SER A 44 8.23 4.70 5.02
CA SER A 44 6.99 3.90 5.11
C SER A 44 5.87 4.59 4.32
N PRO A 45 5.92 4.52 2.98
CA PRO A 45 5.00 5.24 2.09
C PRO A 45 3.56 4.70 2.11
N VAL A 46 3.34 3.50 2.67
CA VAL A 46 2.01 2.92 2.85
C VAL A 46 1.73 2.76 4.33
N VAL A 47 0.68 3.43 4.82
CA VAL A 47 0.31 3.46 6.24
C VAL A 47 -1.14 3.02 6.41
N VAL A 48 -1.37 1.96 7.16
CA VAL A 48 -2.74 1.53 7.51
C VAL A 48 -3.23 2.32 8.72
N THR A 49 -4.44 2.85 8.63
CA THR A 49 -5.09 3.55 9.75
C THR A 49 -5.80 2.53 10.65
N GLY A 50 -5.32 2.40 11.89
CA GLY A 50 -5.83 1.40 12.82
C GLY A 50 -5.28 -0.01 12.56
N GLY A 51 -5.86 -1.03 13.20
CA GLY A 51 -5.47 -2.42 12.95
C GLY A 51 -4.03 -2.76 13.32
N THR A 52 -3.46 -2.19 14.40
CA THR A 52 -2.04 -2.42 14.76
C THR A 52 -1.69 -3.88 15.05
N GLN A 53 -2.66 -4.70 15.49
CA GLN A 53 -2.46 -6.16 15.63
C GLN A 53 -2.46 -6.89 14.28
N GLN A 54 -3.12 -6.29 13.29
CA GLN A 54 -3.31 -6.82 11.95
C GLN A 54 -2.16 -6.44 11.01
N PHE A 55 -1.70 -5.20 11.10
CA PHE A 55 -0.55 -4.66 10.37
C PHE A 55 0.54 -4.31 11.39
N PRO A 56 1.24 -5.33 11.95
CA PRO A 56 2.17 -5.12 13.05
C PRO A 56 3.49 -4.46 12.61
N CYS A 57 3.76 -4.43 11.31
CA CYS A 57 4.99 -3.92 10.73
C CYS A 57 4.68 -2.71 9.85
N ALA A 58 5.50 -1.67 9.94
CA ALA A 58 5.47 -0.58 8.97
C ALA A 58 5.81 -1.11 7.57
N SER A 59 5.27 -0.47 6.54
CA SER A 59 5.68 -0.77 5.18
C SER A 59 7.14 -0.37 4.94
N TYR A 60 7.77 -1.02 3.97
CA TYR A 60 9.14 -0.71 3.56
C TYR A 60 9.27 -0.73 2.04
N ILE A 61 10.27 -0.01 1.52
CA ILE A 61 10.62 -0.02 0.10
C ILE A 61 11.67 -1.11 -0.13
N ASP A 62 11.38 -2.11 -0.96
CA ASP A 62 12.39 -3.07 -1.42
C ASP A 62 13.32 -2.38 -2.41
N SER A 63 14.54 -2.07 -1.99
CA SER A 63 15.55 -1.35 -2.78
C SER A 63 15.95 -2.04 -4.08
N ARG A 64 15.73 -3.35 -4.20
CA ARG A 64 16.05 -4.11 -5.43
C ARG A 64 14.99 -3.95 -6.50
N THR A 65 13.75 -3.67 -6.10
CA THR A 65 12.60 -3.63 -7.03
C THR A 65 11.89 -2.29 -7.06
N ASN A 66 12.22 -1.38 -6.15
CA ASN A 66 11.54 -0.11 -5.91
C ASN A 66 10.01 -0.28 -5.72
N LYS A 67 9.61 -1.38 -5.09
CA LYS A 67 8.23 -1.66 -4.71
C LYS A 67 8.07 -1.51 -3.21
N VAL A 68 6.89 -1.10 -2.77
CA VAL A 68 6.57 -1.06 -1.35
C VAL A 68 5.99 -2.39 -0.95
N VAL A 69 6.40 -2.90 0.20
CA VAL A 69 5.86 -4.12 0.80
C VAL A 69 5.16 -3.77 2.11
N LEU A 70 3.95 -4.28 2.28
CA LEU A 70 3.17 -4.19 3.52
C LEU A 70 2.81 -5.61 3.97
N PHE A 71 3.05 -5.88 5.26
CA PHE A 71 2.69 -7.16 5.86
C PHE A 71 1.35 -7.06 6.58
N ASP A 72 0.43 -7.90 6.15
CA ASP A 72 -0.84 -8.15 6.78
C ASP A 72 -0.79 -9.52 7.47
N LYS A 73 -1.02 -9.56 8.78
CA LYS A 73 -1.06 -10.80 9.55
C LYS A 73 -2.27 -11.66 9.18
N ASN A 74 -3.33 -11.06 8.64
CA ASN A 74 -4.60 -11.68 8.25
C ASN A 74 -5.26 -12.53 9.33
N THR A 75 -5.28 -12.05 10.57
CA THR A 75 -5.75 -12.82 11.73
C THR A 75 -7.10 -12.41 12.28
N ASP A 76 -7.61 -11.27 11.86
CA ASP A 76 -8.97 -10.87 12.16
C ASP A 76 -9.97 -11.62 11.27
N GLY A 77 -11.01 -12.18 11.88
CA GLY A 77 -12.06 -12.89 11.14
C GLY A 77 -12.89 -11.98 10.21
N SER A 78 -13.76 -12.58 9.41
CA SER A 78 -14.46 -11.95 8.27
C SER A 78 -15.72 -11.13 8.64
N PRO A 79 -16.09 -10.11 7.81
CA PRO A 79 -15.25 -9.29 6.94
C PRO A 79 -14.86 -7.99 7.63
N THR A 80 -13.56 -7.68 7.59
CA THR A 80 -13.00 -6.41 8.08
C THR A 80 -12.38 -5.63 6.92
N GLN A 81 -12.51 -4.31 6.98
CA GLN A 81 -11.97 -3.39 6.00
C GLN A 81 -11.00 -2.44 6.67
N TYR A 82 -9.87 -2.20 6.02
CA TYR A 82 -8.82 -1.33 6.52
C TYR A 82 -8.52 -0.20 5.54
N LYS A 83 -8.60 1.04 6.03
CA LYS A 83 -8.12 2.21 5.29
C LYS A 83 -6.61 2.23 5.32
N TYR A 84 -5.99 2.50 4.19
CA TYR A 84 -4.57 2.81 4.13
C TYR A 84 -4.31 4.04 3.27
N THR A 85 -3.26 4.77 3.61
CA THR A 85 -2.79 5.92 2.87
C THR A 85 -1.51 5.54 2.14
N VAL A 86 -1.47 5.78 0.83
CA VAL A 86 -0.27 5.69 0.00
C VAL A 86 0.25 7.09 -0.25
N THR A 87 1.53 7.34 -0.01
CA THR A 87 2.17 8.63 -0.28
C THR A 87 3.28 8.48 -1.32
N ALA A 88 3.19 9.25 -2.39
CA ALA A 88 4.21 9.38 -3.44
C ALA A 88 4.63 10.84 -3.60
N THR A 89 5.80 11.08 -4.17
CA THR A 89 6.33 12.42 -4.44
C THR A 89 6.56 12.60 -5.93
N ASN A 90 6.10 13.71 -6.48
CA ASN A 90 6.39 14.09 -7.85
C ASN A 90 7.86 14.53 -7.95
N LYS A 91 8.65 13.91 -8.82
CA LYS A 91 10.10 14.16 -8.93
C LYS A 91 10.45 15.56 -9.44
N SER A 92 9.60 16.18 -10.26
CA SER A 92 9.90 17.50 -10.83
C SER A 92 9.56 18.64 -9.88
N THR A 93 8.53 18.46 -9.04
CA THR A 93 8.05 19.52 -8.12
C THR A 93 8.40 19.27 -6.66
N GLY A 94 8.81 18.05 -6.30
CA GLY A 94 9.01 17.63 -4.91
C GLY A 94 7.71 17.57 -4.09
N SER A 95 6.55 17.76 -4.72
CA SER A 95 5.27 17.81 -4.03
C SER A 95 4.73 16.42 -3.74
N PRO A 96 4.29 16.14 -2.50
CA PRO A 96 3.69 14.86 -2.15
C PRO A 96 2.25 14.77 -2.66
N VAL A 97 1.82 13.54 -2.93
CA VAL A 97 0.46 13.14 -3.27
C VAL A 97 0.08 11.95 -2.40
N THR A 98 -1.11 12.01 -1.81
CA THR A 98 -1.68 10.95 -0.98
C THR A 98 -2.90 10.35 -1.65
N ILE A 99 -3.05 9.03 -1.58
CA ILE A 99 -4.22 8.28 -2.05
C ILE A 99 -4.70 7.43 -0.88
N ASP A 100 -6.00 7.39 -0.61
CA ASP A 100 -6.59 6.71 0.57
C ASP A 100 -7.53 5.53 0.18
N PRO A 101 -6.99 4.45 -0.41
CA PRO A 101 -7.72 3.24 -0.76
C PRO A 101 -8.01 2.30 0.45
N MET A 102 -8.60 1.15 0.16
CA MET A 102 -9.03 0.14 1.13
C MET A 102 -8.35 -1.22 0.93
N ILE A 103 -8.07 -1.94 2.02
CA ILE A 103 -7.81 -3.39 2.01
C ILE A 103 -9.08 -4.10 2.46
N GLN A 104 -9.42 -5.21 1.80
CA GLN A 104 -10.52 -6.09 2.17
C GLN A 104 -9.97 -7.49 2.47
N ASN A 105 -10.07 -7.92 3.72
CA ASN A 105 -9.82 -9.30 4.11
C ASN A 105 -11.06 -10.12 3.73
N GLN A 106 -10.88 -11.15 2.90
CA GLN A 106 -11.96 -11.96 2.32
C GLN A 106 -11.96 -13.36 2.89
#